data_AF-A0A382K2T5-F1
#
_entry.id   AF-A0A382K2T5-F1
#
_cell.length_a   1.000
_cell.length_b   1.000
_cell.length_c   1.000
_cell.angle_alpha   90.00
_cell.angle_beta   90.00
_cell.angle_gamma   90.00
#
_symmetry.space_group_name_H-M   'P 1'
#
loop_
_entity.id
_entity.type
_entity.pdbx_description
1 polymer ?
#
loop_
_entity_poly.entity_id
_entity_poly.type
_entity_poly.pdbx_seq_one_letter_code
_entity_poly.pdbx_strand_id
1 'polypeptide(L)'
;MPLKTDLNVTPYFDDYEPTKNFQQILARPGHAVQARELTQLQSILRNQNERLSDFVLQEGSVVIPGSVKIMRQVASLKLENSYGGETIDVTEYKDAVITGTTTGVKGTVIHVEAATADDPATFFIRPVAGGTDTAPADGNPVLLFQAGETLSASIGITNGSTSYSVDDISAQVAATDPHAQGILIGISPGVYYLRGGFVEVDQDVITLSKYSSGNVNCRVGFIVTEELVTPESDPDLLDNAAGTSNYAAKGAHRMKV
;
A
#
# COMPACT_ATOMS: atom_id res chain seq x y z
N MET A 1 25.00 -12.09 -0.36
CA MET A 1 23.61 -12.48 -0.69
C MET A 1 22.75 -11.24 -0.58
N PRO A 2 21.65 -11.17 -1.33
CA PRO A 2 20.84 -9.95 -1.45
C PRO A 2 19.90 -9.77 -0.25
N LEU A 3 19.52 -10.87 0.41
CA LEU A 3 18.92 -10.87 1.74
C LEU A 3 19.84 -10.15 2.73
N LYS A 4 19.28 -9.20 3.44
CA LYS A 4 19.95 -8.52 4.55
C LYS A 4 19.86 -9.32 5.85
N THR A 5 18.86 -10.18 5.97
CA THR A 5 18.63 -11.00 7.15
C THR A 5 19.71 -12.07 7.29
N ASP A 6 20.36 -12.09 8.45
CA ASP A 6 21.37 -13.09 8.75
C ASP A 6 20.73 -14.43 9.12
N LEU A 7 20.97 -15.44 8.29
CA LEU A 7 20.50 -16.81 8.49
C LEU A 7 21.60 -17.73 9.03
N ASN A 8 22.82 -17.24 9.22
CA ASN A 8 23.91 -18.00 9.84
C ASN A 8 23.83 -17.97 11.38
N VAL A 9 22.63 -18.23 11.89
CA VAL A 9 22.31 -18.22 13.32
C VAL A 9 21.49 -19.47 13.66
N THR A 10 21.45 -19.82 14.94
CA THR A 10 20.55 -20.87 15.42
C THR A 10 19.10 -20.52 15.06
N PRO A 11 18.30 -21.44 14.50
CA PRO A 11 18.58 -22.85 14.23
C PRO A 11 19.07 -23.18 12.81
N TYR A 12 19.21 -22.20 11.91
CA TYR A 12 19.38 -22.46 10.47
C TYR A 12 20.83 -22.71 10.04
N PHE A 13 21.79 -21.99 10.65
CA PHE A 13 23.22 -22.11 10.36
C PHE A 13 23.55 -22.07 8.86
N ASP A 14 22.87 -21.20 8.11
CA ASP A 14 23.14 -21.03 6.68
C ASP A 14 24.40 -20.18 6.46
N ASP A 15 25.54 -20.85 6.43
CA ASP A 15 26.86 -20.29 6.17
C ASP A 15 27.29 -20.39 4.69
N TYR A 16 26.33 -20.47 3.76
CA TYR A 16 26.64 -20.45 2.34
C TYR A 16 27.42 -19.18 1.96
N GLU A 17 28.56 -19.38 1.27
CA GLU A 17 29.44 -18.31 0.87
C GLU A 17 29.74 -18.40 -0.65
N PRO A 18 29.34 -17.41 -1.46
CA PRO A 18 29.52 -17.45 -2.91
C PRO A 18 30.99 -17.54 -3.35
N THR A 19 31.94 -17.08 -2.54
CA THR A 19 33.39 -17.08 -2.83
C THR A 19 33.98 -18.50 -2.85
N LYS A 20 33.37 -19.44 -2.13
CA LYS A 20 33.81 -20.84 -2.06
C LYS A 20 33.44 -21.65 -3.30
N ASN A 21 32.59 -21.10 -4.17
CA ASN A 21 32.18 -21.70 -5.45
C ASN A 21 31.61 -23.13 -5.33
N PHE A 22 30.95 -23.46 -4.21
CA PHE A 22 30.18 -24.69 -4.11
C PHE A 22 28.90 -24.56 -4.94
N GLN A 23 28.75 -25.40 -5.95
CA GLN A 23 27.63 -25.34 -6.91
C GLN A 23 26.51 -26.33 -6.59
N GLN A 24 26.78 -27.37 -5.81
CA GLN A 24 25.84 -28.43 -5.52
C GLN A 24 26.18 -29.10 -4.18
N ILE A 25 25.15 -29.53 -3.46
CA ILE A 25 25.27 -30.38 -2.28
C ILE A 25 25.06 -31.83 -2.69
N LEU A 26 26.00 -32.70 -2.31
CA LEU A 26 25.99 -34.11 -2.66
C LEU A 26 25.53 -34.94 -1.45
N ALA A 27 24.30 -35.41 -1.48
CA ALA A 27 23.78 -36.32 -0.46
C ALA A 27 24.51 -37.66 -0.52
N ARG A 28 25.04 -38.12 0.62
CA ARG A 28 25.75 -39.40 0.71
C ARG A 28 24.79 -40.51 1.16
N PRO A 29 24.77 -41.67 0.47
CA PRO A 29 24.01 -42.82 0.93
C PRO A 29 24.40 -43.22 2.36
N GLY A 30 23.41 -43.66 3.15
CA GLY A 30 23.61 -44.09 4.55
C GLY A 30 23.87 -42.97 5.56
N HIS A 31 23.75 -41.69 5.16
CA HIS A 31 23.87 -40.53 6.05
C HIS A 31 22.54 -39.78 6.11
N ALA A 32 22.15 -39.34 7.30
CA ALA A 32 20.94 -38.54 7.47
C ALA A 32 21.13 -37.14 6.89
N VAL A 33 20.12 -36.65 6.17
CA VAL A 33 20.10 -35.30 5.61
C VAL A 33 20.02 -34.29 6.76
N GLN A 34 20.86 -33.26 6.71
CA GLN A 34 20.88 -32.22 7.74
C GLN A 34 20.07 -31.00 7.29
N ALA A 35 19.38 -30.33 8.23
CA ALA A 35 18.62 -29.11 7.93
C ALA A 35 19.49 -28.02 7.28
N ARG A 36 20.74 -27.86 7.76
CA ARG A 36 21.73 -26.95 7.16
C ARG A 36 21.98 -27.24 5.68
N GLU A 37 22.05 -28.51 5.28
CA GLU A 37 22.26 -28.89 3.87
C GLU A 37 21.07 -28.49 3.01
N LEU A 38 19.84 -28.60 3.53
CA LEU A 38 18.64 -28.18 2.82
C LEU A 38 18.53 -26.65 2.70
N THR A 39 18.92 -25.92 3.74
CA THR A 39 18.94 -24.44 3.69
C THR A 39 20.02 -23.95 2.72
N GLN A 40 21.24 -24.50 2.78
CA GLN A 40 22.31 -24.13 1.85
C GLN A 40 21.97 -24.47 0.39
N LEU A 41 21.25 -25.58 0.13
CA LEU A 41 20.77 -25.91 -1.21
C LEU A 41 19.89 -24.79 -1.78
N GLN A 42 18.97 -24.25 -0.96
CA GLN A 42 18.11 -23.13 -1.34
C GLN A 42 18.94 -21.86 -1.61
N SER A 43 19.94 -21.57 -0.79
CA SER A 43 20.83 -20.42 -0.96
C SER A 43 21.69 -20.51 -2.23
N ILE A 44 22.17 -21.69 -2.59
CA ILE A 44 22.87 -21.94 -3.86
C ILE A 44 21.93 -21.68 -5.06
N LEU A 45 20.74 -22.29 -5.07
CA LEU A 45 19.78 -22.12 -6.16
C LEU A 45 19.34 -20.66 -6.29
N ARG A 46 19.08 -19.99 -5.17
CA ARG A 46 18.73 -18.57 -5.16
C ARG A 46 19.85 -17.72 -5.73
N ASN A 47 21.12 -17.96 -5.34
CA ASN A 47 22.24 -17.19 -5.87
C ASN A 47 22.45 -17.40 -7.38
N GLN A 48 22.15 -18.60 -7.90
CA GLN A 48 22.19 -18.85 -9.35
C GLN A 48 21.09 -18.06 -10.08
N ASN A 49 19.86 -18.07 -9.56
CA ASN A 49 18.74 -17.31 -10.13
C ASN A 49 18.96 -15.80 -10.05
N GLU A 50 19.52 -15.31 -8.94
CA GLU A 50 19.92 -13.91 -8.75
C GLU A 50 20.93 -13.49 -9.82
N ARG A 51 22.03 -14.22 -10.00
CA ARG A 51 23.04 -13.88 -11.01
C ARG A 51 22.48 -13.86 -12.42
N LEU A 52 21.57 -14.79 -12.73
CA LEU A 52 20.89 -14.82 -14.02
C LEU A 52 19.97 -13.59 -14.20
N SER A 53 19.30 -13.18 -13.13
CA SER A 53 18.38 -12.04 -13.14
C SER A 53 19.13 -10.71 -13.18
N ASP A 54 20.20 -10.54 -12.39
CA ASP A 54 21.07 -9.36 -12.38
C ASP A 54 21.73 -9.08 -13.72
N PHE A 55 21.93 -10.11 -14.55
CA PHE A 55 22.43 -9.94 -15.91
C PHE A 55 21.41 -9.21 -16.81
N VAL A 56 20.12 -9.36 -16.55
CA VAL A 56 19.03 -8.84 -17.38
C VAL A 56 18.32 -7.63 -16.75
N LEU A 57 18.26 -7.58 -15.42
CA LEU A 57 17.43 -6.66 -14.65
C LEU A 57 18.30 -5.88 -13.65
N GLN A 58 17.90 -4.65 -13.39
CA GLN A 58 18.44 -3.85 -12.28
C GLN A 58 17.46 -3.89 -11.11
N GLU A 59 17.96 -3.72 -9.89
CA GLU A 59 17.12 -3.61 -8.69
C GLU A 59 16.03 -2.53 -8.87
N GLY A 60 14.78 -2.88 -8.59
CA GLY A 60 13.60 -2.02 -8.80
C GLY A 60 13.01 -2.08 -10.21
N SER A 61 13.55 -2.91 -11.11
CA SER A 61 12.98 -3.08 -12.45
C SER A 61 11.62 -3.77 -12.40
N VAL A 62 10.71 -3.32 -13.25
CA VAL A 62 9.41 -3.96 -13.47
C VAL A 62 9.62 -5.21 -14.34
N VAL A 63 9.12 -6.35 -13.89
CA VAL A 63 9.24 -7.65 -14.58
C VAL A 63 7.92 -8.06 -15.22
N ILE A 64 6.84 -8.04 -14.43
CA ILE A 64 5.47 -8.17 -14.93
C ILE A 64 4.84 -6.78 -14.88
N PRO A 65 4.11 -6.35 -15.94
CA PRO A 65 3.68 -4.96 -16.09
C PRO A 65 3.01 -4.36 -14.85
N GLY A 66 3.80 -3.65 -14.06
CA GLY A 66 3.38 -2.63 -13.11
C GLY A 66 3.70 -1.26 -13.70
N SER A 67 2.93 -0.23 -13.35
CA SER A 67 3.15 1.11 -13.88
C SER A 67 3.22 2.12 -12.75
N VAL A 68 4.22 3.01 -12.81
CA VAL A 68 4.29 4.18 -11.92
C VAL A 68 3.64 5.34 -12.65
N LYS A 69 2.60 5.91 -12.02
CA LYS A 69 1.85 7.04 -12.57
C LYS A 69 1.98 8.25 -11.66
N ILE A 70 2.51 9.33 -12.22
CA ILE A 70 2.51 10.64 -11.57
C ILE A 70 1.22 11.36 -11.94
N MET A 71 0.39 11.65 -10.94
CA MET A 71 -0.86 12.37 -11.08
C MET A 71 -0.65 13.81 -10.61
N ARG A 72 -0.61 14.74 -11.56
CA ARG A 72 -0.48 16.19 -11.30
C ARG A 72 -1.85 16.85 -11.33
N GLN A 73 -1.97 17.98 -10.63
CA GLN A 73 -3.19 18.78 -10.58
C GLN A 73 -4.40 17.99 -10.08
N VAL A 74 -4.18 17.08 -9.12
CA VAL A 74 -5.27 16.34 -8.48
C VAL A 74 -5.98 17.30 -7.54
N ALA A 75 -7.30 17.42 -7.65
CA ALA A 75 -8.07 18.30 -6.77
C ALA A 75 -7.99 17.79 -5.34
N SER A 76 -7.52 18.64 -4.43
CA SER A 76 -7.47 18.37 -3.00
C SER A 76 -8.51 19.21 -2.27
N LEU A 77 -9.28 18.57 -1.41
CA LEU A 77 -10.36 19.19 -0.63
C LEU A 77 -10.05 19.02 0.86
N LYS A 78 -9.85 20.13 1.57
CA LYS A 78 -9.68 20.13 3.02
C LYS A 78 -11.03 19.99 3.71
N LEU A 79 -11.03 19.27 4.82
CA LEU A 79 -12.20 19.01 5.65
C LEU A 79 -12.01 19.63 7.03
N GLU A 80 -13.11 19.75 7.77
CA GLU A 80 -13.04 19.93 9.21
C GLU A 80 -12.48 18.66 9.87
N ASN A 81 -11.78 18.79 11.00
CA ASN A 81 -11.14 17.65 11.66
C ASN A 81 -12.16 16.69 12.31
N SER A 82 -13.34 17.20 12.65
CA SER A 82 -14.39 16.44 13.30
C SER A 82 -15.75 16.74 12.69
N TYR A 83 -16.63 15.75 12.74
CA TYR A 83 -18.03 15.88 12.37
C TYR A 83 -18.87 15.08 13.37
N GLY A 84 -20.02 15.63 13.79
CA GLY A 84 -20.89 14.95 14.76
C GLY A 84 -20.27 14.73 16.16
N GLY A 85 -19.20 15.44 16.50
CA GLY A 85 -18.49 15.32 17.79
C GLY A 85 -17.36 14.28 17.79
N GLU A 86 -17.15 13.56 16.68
CA GLU A 86 -16.09 12.57 16.50
C GLU A 86 -15.08 13.02 15.45
N THR A 87 -13.83 12.58 15.56
CA THR A 87 -12.80 12.82 14.53
C THR A 87 -13.16 12.05 13.26
N ILE A 88 -13.03 12.68 12.10
CA ILE A 88 -13.34 12.04 10.81
C ILE A 88 -12.28 10.98 10.51
N ASP A 89 -12.70 9.72 10.34
CA ASP A 89 -11.82 8.68 9.83
C ASP A 89 -11.81 8.75 8.30
N VAL A 90 -10.78 9.40 7.76
CA VAL A 90 -10.67 9.60 6.32
C VAL A 90 -10.47 8.30 5.55
N THR A 91 -9.98 7.23 6.18
CA THR A 91 -9.64 5.97 5.50
C THR A 91 -10.88 5.22 5.02
N GLU A 92 -11.99 5.34 5.76
CA GLU A 92 -13.30 4.81 5.41
C GLU A 92 -13.87 5.42 4.12
N TYR A 93 -13.42 6.62 3.73
CA TYR A 93 -13.89 7.30 2.51
C TYR A 93 -13.13 6.90 1.25
N LYS A 94 -12.12 6.03 1.33
CA LYS A 94 -11.33 5.62 0.16
C LYS A 94 -12.24 4.93 -0.88
N ASP A 95 -12.10 5.33 -2.13
CA ASP A 95 -12.92 4.87 -3.27
C ASP A 95 -14.42 5.22 -3.20
N ALA A 96 -14.87 5.91 -2.14
CA ALA A 96 -16.24 6.37 -2.01
C ALA A 96 -16.54 7.56 -2.95
N VAL A 97 -17.80 7.69 -3.36
CA VAL A 97 -18.28 8.91 -4.03
C VAL A 97 -18.86 9.82 -2.97
N ILE A 98 -18.26 11.01 -2.83
CA ILE A 98 -18.78 12.05 -1.96
C ILE A 98 -19.70 13.00 -2.73
N THR A 99 -20.78 13.44 -2.09
CA THR A 99 -21.76 14.39 -2.64
C THR A 99 -21.89 15.59 -1.72
N GLY A 100 -21.81 16.80 -2.28
CA GLY A 100 -22.09 18.04 -1.55
C GLY A 100 -23.59 18.25 -1.40
N THR A 101 -24.06 18.57 -0.20
CA THR A 101 -25.49 18.76 0.09
C THR A 101 -26.07 20.06 -0.46
N THR A 102 -25.28 21.13 -0.54
CA THR A 102 -25.64 22.46 -1.04
C THR A 102 -25.44 22.54 -2.56
N THR A 103 -24.27 22.15 -3.05
CA THR A 103 -23.87 22.30 -4.46
C THR A 103 -24.30 21.12 -5.32
N GLY A 104 -24.50 19.94 -4.73
CA GLY A 104 -24.77 18.70 -5.45
C GLY A 104 -23.58 18.15 -6.24
N VAL A 105 -22.37 18.72 -6.06
CA VAL A 105 -21.15 18.26 -6.74
C VAL A 105 -20.80 16.86 -6.27
N LYS A 106 -20.40 15.99 -7.21
CA LYS A 106 -19.99 14.61 -6.92
C LYS A 106 -18.53 14.39 -7.30
N GLY A 107 -17.77 13.78 -6.40
CA GLY A 107 -16.38 13.39 -6.63
C GLY A 107 -16.08 12.02 -6.04
N THR A 108 -15.27 11.22 -6.74
CA THR A 108 -14.72 9.97 -6.17
C THR A 108 -13.45 10.31 -5.41
N VAL A 109 -13.33 9.81 -4.18
CA VAL A 109 -12.12 9.93 -3.36
C VAL A 109 -11.08 8.92 -3.85
N ILE A 110 -9.95 9.41 -4.36
CA ILE A 110 -8.86 8.57 -4.89
C ILE A 110 -7.85 8.25 -3.79
N HIS A 111 -7.58 9.23 -2.93
CA HIS A 111 -6.59 9.14 -1.87
C HIS A 111 -6.99 10.06 -0.73
N VAL A 112 -6.52 9.75 0.47
CA VAL A 112 -6.90 10.46 1.69
C VAL A 112 -5.69 10.70 2.58
N GLU A 113 -5.71 11.81 3.28
CA GLU A 113 -4.68 12.19 4.24
C GLU A 113 -5.35 12.59 5.54
N ALA A 114 -5.02 11.90 6.64
CA ALA A 114 -5.56 12.19 7.95
C ALA A 114 -5.09 13.56 8.44
N ALA A 115 -5.89 14.17 9.33
CA ALA A 115 -5.52 15.41 9.98
C ALA A 115 -4.29 15.21 10.89
N THR A 116 -3.47 16.24 10.99
CA THR A 116 -2.43 16.40 12.02
C THR A 116 -2.75 17.62 12.88
N ALA A 117 -1.90 17.94 13.86
CA ALA A 117 -2.12 19.08 14.75
C ALA A 117 -2.24 20.41 14.00
N ASP A 118 -1.47 20.58 12.92
CA ASP A 118 -1.35 21.84 12.17
C ASP A 118 -1.93 21.75 10.74
N ASP A 119 -2.39 20.57 10.32
CA ASP A 119 -2.85 20.29 8.95
C ASP A 119 -4.19 19.57 8.96
N PRO A 120 -5.27 20.12 8.36
CA PRO A 120 -6.57 19.48 8.37
C PRO A 120 -6.60 18.20 7.53
N ALA A 121 -7.62 17.37 7.79
CA ALA A 121 -7.91 16.20 6.98
C ALA A 121 -8.14 16.61 5.50
N THR A 122 -7.57 15.86 4.56
CA THR A 122 -7.62 16.21 3.14
C THR A 122 -8.03 15.02 2.28
N PHE A 123 -8.98 15.24 1.40
CA PHE A 123 -9.35 14.29 0.35
C PHE A 123 -8.74 14.69 -0.99
N PHE A 124 -8.22 13.71 -1.72
CA PHE A 124 -7.90 13.86 -3.13
C PHE A 124 -9.03 13.29 -3.96
N ILE A 125 -9.65 14.14 -4.75
CA ILE A 125 -10.90 13.84 -5.44
C ILE A 125 -10.72 13.87 -6.94
N ARG A 126 -11.38 12.94 -7.62
CA ARG A 126 -11.65 13.00 -9.05
C ARG A 126 -13.11 13.46 -9.23
N PRO A 127 -13.35 14.62 -9.87
CA PRO A 127 -14.72 15.06 -10.12
C PRO A 127 -15.44 14.06 -11.03
N VAL A 128 -16.67 13.72 -10.69
CA VAL A 128 -17.53 12.76 -11.42
C VAL A 128 -18.68 13.48 -12.10
N ALA A 129 -19.33 14.41 -11.39
CA ALA A 129 -20.41 15.22 -11.92
C ALA A 129 -20.36 16.64 -11.33
N GLY A 130 -20.64 17.63 -12.17
CA GLY A 130 -20.90 19.00 -11.72
C GLY A 130 -22.16 19.08 -10.89
N GLY A 131 -22.26 20.14 -10.08
CA GLY A 131 -23.38 20.41 -9.20
C GLY A 131 -24.71 20.50 -9.94
N THR A 132 -25.77 20.09 -9.26
CA THR A 132 -27.15 20.23 -9.73
C THR A 132 -27.70 21.64 -9.51
N ASP A 133 -27.03 22.43 -8.67
CA ASP A 133 -27.37 23.82 -8.46
C ASP A 133 -26.69 24.70 -9.52
N THR A 134 -27.49 25.54 -10.18
CA THR A 134 -26.98 26.58 -11.07
C THR A 134 -26.40 27.70 -10.21
N ALA A 135 -25.17 28.14 -10.47
CA ALA A 135 -24.62 29.29 -9.76
C ALA A 135 -25.61 30.49 -9.83
N PRO A 136 -25.82 31.30 -8.76
CA PRO A 136 -26.90 32.29 -8.68
C PRO A 136 -26.85 33.48 -9.68
N ALA A 137 -26.03 33.44 -10.73
CA ALA A 137 -25.92 34.56 -11.68
C ALA A 137 -25.74 34.19 -13.16
N ASP A 138 -25.12 33.06 -13.52
CA ASP A 138 -24.63 32.84 -14.90
C ASP A 138 -25.11 31.54 -15.59
N GLY A 139 -25.98 30.74 -14.96
CA GLY A 139 -26.52 29.51 -15.57
C GLY A 139 -25.49 28.39 -15.81
N ASN A 140 -24.24 28.56 -15.35
CA ASN A 140 -23.20 27.54 -15.37
C ASN A 140 -23.33 26.62 -14.14
N PRO A 141 -23.08 25.30 -14.29
CA PRO A 141 -23.09 24.38 -13.15
C PRO A 141 -21.94 24.68 -12.20
N VAL A 142 -22.18 24.56 -10.90
CA VAL A 142 -21.12 24.67 -9.89
C VAL A 142 -20.17 23.48 -10.04
N LEU A 143 -18.86 23.71 -10.15
CA LEU A 143 -17.85 22.65 -10.43
C LEU A 143 -17.00 22.26 -9.20
N LEU A 144 -17.17 22.96 -8.09
CA LEU A 144 -16.40 22.80 -6.86
C LEU A 144 -17.34 22.75 -5.66
N PHE A 145 -16.98 21.98 -4.65
CA PHE A 145 -17.68 22.00 -3.35
C PHE A 145 -17.63 23.41 -2.74
N GLN A 146 -18.63 23.81 -1.96
CA GLN A 146 -18.60 25.09 -1.28
C GLN A 146 -17.87 24.96 0.07
N ALA A 147 -17.17 26.03 0.50
CA ALA A 147 -16.57 26.09 1.83
C ALA A 147 -17.64 25.96 2.93
N GLY A 148 -17.35 25.13 3.95
CA GLY A 148 -18.28 24.86 5.05
C GLY A 148 -19.48 23.96 4.69
N GLU A 149 -19.58 23.49 3.45
CA GLU A 149 -20.65 22.58 3.02
C GLU A 149 -20.50 21.19 3.66
N THR A 150 -21.62 20.52 3.92
CA THR A 150 -21.60 19.14 4.42
C THR A 150 -21.58 18.12 3.30
N LEU A 151 -20.96 16.98 3.54
CA LEU A 151 -20.73 15.92 2.57
C LEU A 151 -21.44 14.64 3.02
N SER A 152 -22.08 13.97 2.07
CA SER A 152 -22.53 12.58 2.21
C SER A 152 -21.68 11.64 1.38
N ALA A 153 -21.58 10.38 1.81
CA ALA A 153 -20.82 9.33 1.11
C ALA A 153 -21.74 8.25 0.54
N SER A 154 -21.39 7.71 -0.63
CA SER A 154 -22.13 6.63 -1.29
C SER A 154 -22.00 5.25 -0.60
N ILE A 155 -21.36 5.19 0.56
CA ILE A 155 -21.14 4.00 1.38
C ILE A 155 -21.42 4.35 2.85
N GLY A 156 -21.68 3.35 3.68
CA GLY A 156 -21.76 3.56 5.13
C GLY A 156 -20.38 3.89 5.68
N ILE A 157 -20.30 4.89 6.56
CA ILE A 157 -19.05 5.39 7.14
C ILE A 157 -19.11 5.23 8.65
N THR A 158 -17.99 4.88 9.28
CA THR A 158 -17.87 4.95 10.74
C THR A 158 -16.74 5.89 11.15
N ASN A 159 -17.08 6.99 11.83
CA ASN A 159 -16.12 7.89 12.44
C ASN A 159 -16.04 7.59 13.94
N GLY A 160 -14.96 6.96 14.38
CA GLY A 160 -14.80 6.59 15.80
C GLY A 160 -15.92 5.67 16.28
N SER A 161 -16.79 6.17 17.16
CA SER A 161 -17.94 5.42 17.68
C SER A 161 -19.26 5.65 16.93
N THR A 162 -19.28 6.61 16.00
CA THR A 162 -20.50 7.02 15.28
C THR A 162 -20.53 6.44 13.87
N SER A 163 -21.58 5.69 13.56
CA SER A 163 -21.81 5.16 12.21
C SER A 163 -22.89 5.96 11.48
N TYR A 164 -22.61 6.27 10.21
CA TYR A 164 -23.47 6.94 9.26
C TYR A 164 -23.91 5.93 8.19
N SER A 165 -25.19 5.96 7.81
CA SER A 165 -25.69 5.09 6.74
C SER A 165 -25.22 5.59 5.38
N VAL A 166 -25.46 4.80 4.34
CA VAL A 166 -25.26 5.23 2.95
C VAL A 166 -26.03 6.53 2.70
N ASP A 167 -25.38 7.50 2.06
CA ASP A 167 -25.90 8.82 1.72
C ASP A 167 -26.25 9.73 2.92
N ASP A 168 -25.97 9.30 4.16
CA ASP A 168 -26.05 10.20 5.32
C ASP A 168 -24.89 11.20 5.31
N ILE A 169 -25.14 12.37 5.91
CA ILE A 169 -24.12 13.40 6.07
C ILE A 169 -23.11 12.92 7.12
N SER A 170 -21.83 12.85 6.74
CA SER A 170 -20.79 12.23 7.55
C SER A 170 -19.50 13.04 7.66
N ALA A 171 -19.35 14.11 6.87
CA ALA A 171 -18.20 15.01 6.89
C ALA A 171 -18.59 16.46 6.53
N GLN A 172 -17.66 17.39 6.75
CA GLN A 172 -17.82 18.80 6.40
C GLN A 172 -16.55 19.34 5.74
N VAL A 173 -16.73 20.13 4.68
CA VAL A 173 -15.65 20.86 3.99
C VAL A 173 -15.14 21.99 4.88
N ALA A 174 -13.83 22.21 4.89
CA ALA A 174 -13.22 23.27 5.67
C ALA A 174 -13.83 24.64 5.35
N ALA A 175 -14.07 25.46 6.37
CA ALA A 175 -14.68 26.78 6.19
C ALA A 175 -13.77 27.81 5.51
N THR A 176 -12.44 27.61 5.54
CA THR A 176 -11.44 28.54 4.97
C THR A 176 -10.53 27.82 3.98
N ASP A 177 -10.35 28.40 2.79
CA ASP A 177 -9.47 27.91 1.71
C ASP A 177 -9.49 26.37 1.53
N PRO A 178 -10.66 25.76 1.32
CA PRO A 178 -10.78 24.30 1.28
C PRO A 178 -10.22 23.67 0.01
N HIS A 179 -10.04 24.46 -1.06
CA HIS A 179 -9.60 23.96 -2.35
C HIS A 179 -8.10 24.16 -2.53
N ALA A 180 -7.44 23.11 -3.00
CA ALA A 180 -6.11 23.21 -3.56
C ALA A 180 -5.91 22.14 -4.64
N GLN A 181 -4.70 22.09 -5.20
CA GLN A 181 -4.30 21.03 -6.12
C GLN A 181 -3.02 20.39 -5.59
N GLY A 182 -3.01 19.07 -5.56
CA GLY A 182 -1.86 18.29 -5.13
C GLY A 182 -1.24 17.45 -6.23
N ILE A 183 -0.19 16.74 -5.83
CA ILE A 183 0.54 15.78 -6.66
C ILE A 183 0.55 14.45 -5.92
N LEU A 184 0.07 13.42 -6.60
CA LEU A 184 0.08 12.04 -6.12
C LEU A 184 0.99 11.20 -7.01
N ILE A 185 1.57 10.16 -6.44
CA ILE A 185 2.21 9.09 -7.21
C ILE A 185 1.48 7.80 -6.88
N GLY A 186 0.96 7.15 -7.92
CA GLY A 186 0.37 5.83 -7.82
C GLY A 186 1.28 4.78 -8.44
N ILE A 187 1.22 3.58 -7.90
CA ILE A 187 1.81 2.38 -8.47
C ILE A 187 0.71 1.37 -8.74
N SER A 188 0.72 0.76 -9.93
CA SER A 188 -0.20 -0.33 -10.25
C SER A 188 0.36 -1.67 -9.76
N PRO A 189 -0.51 -2.65 -9.48
CA PRO A 189 -0.08 -3.99 -9.12
C PRO A 189 0.87 -4.55 -10.18
N GLY A 190 1.92 -5.22 -9.75
CA GLY A 190 2.91 -5.78 -10.66
C GLY A 190 3.99 -6.54 -9.92
N VAL A 191 4.92 -7.11 -10.69
CA VAL A 191 6.07 -7.83 -10.11
C VAL A 191 7.33 -7.04 -10.38
N TYR A 192 8.05 -6.75 -9.31
CA TYR A 192 9.28 -5.99 -9.33
C TYR A 192 10.45 -6.89 -8.93
N TYR A 193 11.60 -6.66 -9.56
CA TYR A 193 12.83 -7.32 -9.18
C TYR A 193 13.42 -6.61 -7.96
N LEU A 194 13.28 -7.25 -6.79
CA LEU A 194 13.71 -6.71 -5.50
C LEU A 194 14.49 -7.77 -4.74
N ARG A 195 15.64 -7.39 -4.15
CA ARG A 195 16.49 -8.25 -3.31
C ARG A 195 16.83 -9.59 -3.95
N GLY A 196 17.18 -9.56 -5.24
CA GLY A 196 17.56 -10.76 -6.00
C GLY A 196 16.41 -11.74 -6.22
N GLY A 197 15.17 -11.29 -6.06
CA GLY A 197 13.97 -12.08 -6.27
C GLY A 197 12.88 -11.27 -6.98
N PHE A 198 11.76 -11.93 -7.25
CA PHE A 198 10.58 -11.34 -7.86
C PHE A 198 9.53 -11.15 -6.79
N VAL A 199 9.16 -9.91 -6.51
CA VAL A 199 8.22 -9.55 -5.44
C VAL A 199 6.97 -8.95 -6.07
N GLU A 200 5.82 -9.52 -5.72
CA GLU A 200 4.51 -8.96 -6.05
C GLU A 200 4.26 -7.73 -5.18
N VAL A 201 3.89 -6.63 -5.83
CA VAL A 201 3.58 -5.36 -5.19
C VAL A 201 2.15 -5.01 -5.56
N ASP A 202 1.35 -4.69 -4.54
CA ASP A 202 -0.04 -4.27 -4.70
C ASP A 202 -0.15 -2.83 -5.20
N GLN A 203 -1.37 -2.42 -5.55
CA GLN A 203 -1.64 -1.03 -5.87
C GLN A 203 -1.43 -0.17 -4.63
N ASP A 204 -0.66 0.91 -4.78
CA ASP A 204 -0.53 1.91 -3.72
C ASP A 204 -0.49 3.33 -4.29
N VAL A 205 -0.87 4.30 -3.48
CA VAL A 205 -0.85 5.72 -3.82
C VAL A 205 -0.27 6.50 -2.67
N ILE A 206 0.73 7.33 -2.97
CA ILE A 206 1.36 8.23 -2.02
C ILE A 206 1.14 9.69 -2.41
N THR A 207 1.07 10.54 -1.40
CA THR A 207 1.01 11.99 -1.59
C THR A 207 2.41 12.57 -1.66
N LEU A 208 2.73 13.27 -2.75
CA LEU A 208 3.95 14.08 -2.85
C LEU A 208 3.74 15.51 -2.35
N SER A 209 2.58 16.10 -2.67
CA SER A 209 2.22 17.42 -2.21
C SER A 209 0.71 17.51 -2.04
N LYS A 210 0.26 17.99 -0.89
CA LYS A 210 -1.17 18.15 -0.59
C LYS A 210 -1.78 19.37 -1.28
N TYR A 211 -1.08 20.50 -1.26
CA TYR A 211 -1.67 21.80 -1.62
C TYR A 211 -0.92 22.57 -2.71
N SER A 212 0.07 21.96 -3.37
CA SER A 212 0.77 22.58 -4.49
C SER A 212 0.91 21.62 -5.67
N SER A 213 0.56 22.12 -6.85
CA SER A 213 0.77 21.43 -8.13
C SER A 213 2.07 21.85 -8.83
N GLY A 214 2.96 22.54 -8.11
CA GLY A 214 4.21 23.10 -8.64
C GLY A 214 5.29 22.07 -8.95
N ASN A 215 6.52 22.56 -9.15
CA ASN A 215 7.68 21.70 -9.37
C ASN A 215 8.17 21.12 -8.05
N VAL A 216 8.02 19.80 -7.88
CA VAL A 216 8.56 19.03 -6.76
C VAL A 216 9.67 18.12 -7.29
N ASN A 217 10.84 18.18 -6.66
CA ASN A 217 11.95 17.25 -6.93
C ASN A 217 12.14 16.35 -5.72
N CYS A 218 11.80 15.07 -5.87
CA CYS A 218 11.89 14.07 -4.81
C CYS A 218 12.27 12.71 -5.42
N ARG A 219 12.72 11.79 -4.57
CA ARG A 219 12.94 10.38 -4.93
C ARG A 219 11.86 9.55 -4.26
N VAL A 220 11.24 8.68 -5.05
CA VAL A 220 10.26 7.70 -4.59
C VAL A 220 10.81 6.32 -4.90
N GLY A 221 10.57 5.39 -3.99
CA GLY A 221 10.98 4.00 -4.13
C GLY A 221 10.33 3.15 -3.06
N PHE A 222 10.66 1.87 -3.06
CA PHE A 222 10.13 0.92 -2.09
C PHE A 222 10.91 0.95 -0.79
N ILE A 223 10.18 0.81 0.32
CA ILE A 223 10.76 0.36 1.58
C ILE A 223 10.61 -1.15 1.59
N VAL A 224 11.73 -1.85 1.40
CA VAL A 224 11.77 -3.32 1.39
C VAL A 224 12.08 -3.80 2.80
N THR A 225 11.17 -4.59 3.37
CA THR A 225 11.29 -5.15 4.73
C THR A 225 11.36 -6.66 4.63
N GLU A 226 12.40 -7.24 5.19
CA GLU A 226 12.53 -8.70 5.27
C GLU A 226 12.02 -9.16 6.63
N GLU A 227 11.20 -10.21 6.64
CA GLU A 227 10.60 -10.75 7.85
C GLU A 227 10.71 -12.28 7.86
N LEU A 228 11.10 -12.82 9.02
CA LEU A 228 11.05 -14.24 9.30
C LEU A 228 9.69 -14.58 9.93
N VAL A 229 8.85 -15.28 9.19
CA VAL A 229 7.53 -15.73 9.64
C VAL A 229 7.64 -17.13 10.23
N THR A 230 7.14 -17.31 11.45
CA THR A 230 7.16 -18.60 12.15
C THR A 230 5.74 -19.18 12.27
N PRO A 231 5.60 -20.52 12.46
CA PRO A 231 4.29 -21.14 12.65
C PRO A 231 3.53 -20.68 13.89
N GLU A 232 4.21 -20.06 14.86
CA GLU A 232 3.57 -19.43 16.02
C GLU A 232 2.91 -18.09 15.64
N SER A 233 3.46 -17.38 14.66
CA SER A 233 2.91 -16.12 14.15
C SER A 233 1.84 -16.31 13.09
N ASP A 234 1.95 -17.39 12.30
CA ASP A 234 1.06 -17.69 11.19
C ASP A 234 0.56 -19.15 11.27
N PRO A 235 -0.71 -19.38 11.66
CA PRO A 235 -1.26 -20.72 11.81
C PRO A 235 -1.43 -21.47 10.47
N ASP A 236 -1.38 -20.78 9.32
CA ASP A 236 -1.42 -21.42 8.00
C ASP A 236 -0.12 -22.17 7.67
N LEU A 237 0.94 -21.93 8.46
CA LEU A 237 2.21 -22.67 8.37
C LEU A 237 2.21 -23.97 9.19
N LEU A 238 1.09 -24.36 9.80
CA LEU A 238 0.94 -25.67 10.43
C LEU A 238 0.83 -26.77 9.36
N ASP A 239 1.44 -27.93 9.61
CA ASP A 239 1.34 -29.07 8.70
C ASP A 239 -0.10 -29.58 8.65
N ASN A 240 -0.67 -29.61 7.45
CA ASN A 240 -2.03 -30.03 7.19
C ASN A 240 -2.11 -31.55 6.96
N ALA A 241 -1.74 -32.33 7.97
CA ALA A 241 -1.97 -33.77 7.92
C ALA A 241 -3.49 -34.06 7.95
N ALA A 242 -4.03 -34.53 6.82
CA ALA A 242 -5.41 -35.01 6.62
C ALA A 242 -6.55 -33.97 6.58
N GLY A 243 -6.29 -32.74 6.11
CA GLY A 243 -7.35 -31.75 5.81
C GLY A 243 -7.85 -30.93 7.01
N THR A 244 -7.21 -31.09 8.17
CA THR A 244 -7.38 -30.22 9.35
C THR A 244 -6.00 -29.81 9.87
N SER A 245 -5.84 -28.55 10.28
CA SER A 245 -4.58 -28.04 10.84
C SER A 245 -4.20 -28.79 12.12
N ASN A 246 -3.03 -29.43 12.14
CA ASN A 246 -2.51 -30.07 13.34
C ASN A 246 -1.68 -29.06 14.15
N TYR A 247 -2.25 -28.53 15.24
CA TYR A 247 -1.57 -27.59 16.15
C TYR A 247 -0.25 -28.12 16.74
N ALA A 248 -0.02 -29.44 16.73
CA ALA A 248 1.21 -30.05 17.21
C ALA A 248 2.30 -30.20 16.13
N ALA A 249 1.98 -29.95 14.85
CA ALA A 249 2.91 -30.10 13.74
C ALA A 249 3.26 -28.72 13.15
N LYS A 250 4.23 -28.06 13.79
CA LYS A 250 4.76 -26.78 13.31
C LYS A 250 5.54 -26.98 12.01
N GLY A 251 5.16 -26.28 10.95
CA GLY A 251 5.87 -26.33 9.68
C GLY A 251 7.18 -25.53 9.69
N ALA A 252 7.79 -25.40 8.51
CA ALA A 252 9.03 -24.65 8.35
C ALA A 252 8.79 -23.14 8.41
N HIS A 253 9.76 -22.41 8.98
CA HIS A 253 9.75 -20.95 8.97
C HIS A 253 9.90 -20.43 7.53
N ARG A 254 9.29 -19.28 7.23
CA ARG A 254 9.32 -18.65 5.90
C ARG A 254 10.06 -17.33 5.96
N MET A 255 10.83 -17.03 4.92
CA MET A 255 11.41 -15.70 4.71
C MET A 255 10.49 -14.93 3.77
N LYS A 256 10.01 -13.78 4.21
CA LYS A 256 9.16 -12.85 3.45
C LYS A 256 9.93 -11.57 3.15
N VAL A 257 9.67 -10.97 2.00
CA VAL A 257 10.23 -9.71 1.50
C VAL A 257 9.10 -8.80 1.09
#